data_AF-A0A5Q0TKY6-F1
#
_entry.id   AF-A0A5Q0TKY6-F1
#
_cell.length_a   1.000
_cell.length_b   1.000
_cell.length_c   1.000
_cell.angle_alpha   90.00
_cell.angle_beta   90.00
_cell.angle_gamma   90.00
#
_symmetry.space_group_name_H-M   'P 1'
#
loop_
_entity.id
_entity.type
_entity.pdbx_description
1 polymer ?
#
loop_
_entity_poly.entity_id
_entity_poly.type
_entity_poly.pdbx_seq_one_letter_code
_entity_poly.pdbx_strand_id
1 'polypeptide(L)'
;MTLSDVILRYLLSEEAIIEISENEISAEEFKNIDAINIGLRVIFIGKNRRRRLVDLGLLYIIAKCGHLDFIRDYLDMKSSLRDIYAKYGVYTELEYLAINDECAKLVNDLDLKYVLPRVKSVVEKRNSSR
;
A
#
# COMPACT_ATOMS: atom_id res chain seq x y z
N MET A 1 14.50 -12.49 -2.86
CA MET A 1 13.47 -12.68 -1.82
C MET A 1 12.13 -12.53 -2.52
N THR A 2 11.12 -13.24 -2.06
CA THR A 2 9.75 -13.12 -2.55
C THR A 2 8.88 -12.41 -1.51
N LEU A 3 7.69 -11.95 -1.90
CA LEU A 3 6.71 -11.38 -0.98
C LEU A 3 6.34 -12.39 0.14
N SER A 4 6.29 -13.68 -0.16
CA SER A 4 6.07 -14.74 0.84
C SER A 4 7.20 -14.80 1.88
N ASP A 5 8.46 -14.66 1.45
CA ASP A 5 9.61 -14.62 2.37
C ASP A 5 9.58 -13.38 3.26
N VAL A 6 9.14 -12.22 2.71
CA VAL A 6 8.97 -10.98 3.48
C VAL A 6 7.90 -11.13 4.55
N ILE A 7 6.76 -11.76 4.22
CA ILE A 7 5.69 -12.04 5.18
C ILE A 7 6.20 -12.97 6.28
N LEU A 8 6.90 -14.05 5.90
CA LEU A 8 7.47 -14.99 6.88
C LEU A 8 8.47 -14.29 7.81
N ARG A 9 9.36 -13.45 7.26
CA ARG A 9 10.32 -12.66 8.03
C ARG A 9 9.61 -11.71 9.00
N TYR A 10 8.52 -11.07 8.58
CA TYR A 10 7.73 -10.21 9.46
C TYR A 10 7.12 -11.02 10.61
N LEU A 11 6.50 -12.15 10.32
CA LEU A 11 5.85 -13.01 11.32
C LEU A 11 6.82 -13.61 12.34
N LEU A 12 8.08 -13.82 11.93
CA LEU A 12 9.15 -14.31 12.80
C LEU A 12 9.92 -13.18 13.50
N SER A 13 9.65 -11.92 13.18
CA SER A 13 10.31 -10.78 13.80
C SER A 13 9.60 -10.39 15.09
N GLU A 14 10.39 -9.99 16.10
CA GLU A 14 9.86 -9.33 17.30
C GLU A 14 9.50 -7.86 17.03
N GLU A 15 9.97 -7.29 15.92
CA GLU A 15 9.74 -5.90 15.55
C GLU A 15 8.38 -5.70 14.86
N ALA A 16 7.73 -4.57 15.15
CA ALA A 16 6.45 -4.23 14.53
C ALA A 16 6.56 -3.84 13.05
N ILE A 17 7.78 -3.54 12.57
CA ILE A 17 8.08 -3.08 11.21
C ILE A 17 9.45 -3.63 10.79
N ILE A 18 9.53 -4.23 9.61
CA ILE A 18 10.80 -4.69 9.02
C ILE A 18 11.24 -3.81 7.86
N GLU A 19 12.55 -3.72 7.62
CA GLU A 19 13.12 -3.03 6.45
C GLU A 19 13.36 -4.02 5.31
N ILE A 20 12.95 -3.61 4.09
CA ILE A 20 13.17 -4.35 2.85
C ILE A 20 13.61 -3.41 1.72
N SER A 21 14.39 -3.94 0.79
CA SER A 21 14.93 -3.22 -0.37
C SER A 21 13.93 -3.17 -1.52
N GLU A 22 14.04 -2.16 -2.39
CA GLU A 22 13.11 -1.93 -3.52
C GLU A 22 12.96 -3.09 -4.53
N ASN A 23 13.90 -4.04 -4.51
CA ASN A 23 13.95 -5.20 -5.40
C ASN A 23 13.53 -6.51 -4.71
N GLU A 24 13.07 -6.46 -3.47
CA GLU A 24 12.67 -7.66 -2.72
C GLU A 24 11.24 -8.12 -3.01
N ILE A 25 10.35 -7.22 -3.49
CA ILE A 25 8.98 -7.56 -3.88
C ILE A 25 8.56 -6.77 -5.12
N SER A 26 7.59 -7.31 -5.85
CA SER A 26 6.98 -6.73 -7.03
C SER A 26 5.46 -6.71 -6.93
N ALA A 27 4.80 -5.86 -7.72
CA ALA A 27 3.34 -5.75 -7.74
C ALA A 27 2.66 -7.07 -8.14
N GLU A 28 3.28 -7.81 -9.05
CA GLU A 28 2.76 -9.06 -9.59
C GLU A 28 2.64 -10.17 -8.53
N GLU A 29 3.51 -10.16 -7.52
CA GLU A 29 3.50 -11.18 -6.45
C GLU A 29 2.23 -11.14 -5.61
N PHE A 30 1.60 -9.97 -5.44
CA PHE A 30 0.35 -9.83 -4.68
C PHE A 30 -0.82 -10.61 -5.29
N LYS A 31 -0.78 -10.94 -6.59
CA LYS A 31 -1.80 -11.78 -7.23
C LYS A 31 -1.79 -13.22 -6.71
N ASN A 32 -0.60 -13.74 -6.45
CA ASN A 32 -0.33 -15.15 -6.18
C ASN A 32 -0.31 -15.47 -4.68
N ILE A 33 -0.63 -14.50 -3.83
CA ILE A 33 -0.77 -14.69 -2.38
C ILE A 33 -2.23 -14.84 -2.01
N ASP A 34 -2.47 -15.75 -1.06
CA ASP A 34 -3.81 -16.11 -0.57
C ASP A 34 -4.35 -15.10 0.45
N ALA A 35 -3.47 -14.58 1.33
CA ALA A 35 -3.84 -13.59 2.33
C ALA A 35 -2.63 -12.80 2.84
N ILE A 36 -2.83 -11.51 3.09
CA ILE A 36 -1.92 -10.65 3.86
C ILE A 36 -2.77 -9.88 4.86
N ASN A 37 -2.40 -9.93 6.14
CA ASN A 37 -3.10 -9.19 7.18
C ASN A 37 -2.85 -7.67 7.02
N ILE A 38 -3.89 -6.88 7.23
CA ILE A 38 -3.76 -5.42 7.40
C ILE A 38 -2.87 -5.14 8.60
N GLY A 39 -2.02 -4.12 8.51
CA GLY A 39 -1.08 -3.76 9.57
C GLY A 39 0.29 -4.42 9.41
N LEU A 40 0.48 -5.33 8.45
CA LEU A 40 1.79 -5.82 8.08
C LEU A 40 2.57 -4.71 7.37
N ARG A 41 3.37 -3.98 8.16
CA ARG A 41 4.07 -2.78 7.71
C ARG A 41 5.55 -3.07 7.47
N VAL A 42 6.04 -2.50 6.37
CA VAL A 42 7.45 -2.55 5.99
C VAL A 42 7.96 -1.15 5.68
N ILE A 43 9.26 -0.94 5.89
CA ILE A 43 9.96 0.22 5.35
C ILE A 43 10.62 -0.21 4.05
N PHE A 44 10.11 0.30 2.94
CA PHE A 44 10.68 0.12 1.61
C PHE A 44 11.84 1.08 1.41
N ILE A 45 13.02 0.56 1.08
CA ILE A 45 14.26 1.34 0.91
C ILE A 45 14.70 1.30 -0.54
N GLY A 46 14.65 2.46 -1.19
CA GLY A 46 15.14 2.64 -2.55
C GLY A 46 16.65 2.77 -2.64
N LYS A 47 17.22 2.50 -3.83
CA LYS A 47 18.66 2.69 -4.09
C LYS A 47 19.13 4.13 -3.85
N ASN A 48 18.23 5.10 -4.02
CA ASN A 48 18.44 6.51 -3.73
C ASN A 48 18.31 6.87 -2.23
N ARG A 49 18.26 5.86 -1.33
CA ARG A 49 18.03 5.99 0.12
C ARG A 49 16.67 6.59 0.51
N ARG A 50 15.73 6.73 -0.45
CA ARG A 50 14.36 7.09 -0.13
C ARG A 50 13.73 5.96 0.68
N ARG A 51 13.00 6.33 1.72
CA ARG A 51 12.29 5.41 2.61
C ARG A 51 10.79 5.65 2.51
N ARG A 52 9.99 4.59 2.48
CA ARG A 52 8.53 4.66 2.46
C ARG A 52 7.97 3.61 3.43
N LEU A 53 7.13 4.03 4.35
CA LEU A 53 6.33 3.10 5.14
C LEU A 53 5.19 2.60 4.26
N VAL A 54 5.03 1.29 4.18
CA VAL A 54 4.06 0.63 3.31
C VAL A 54 3.33 -0.44 4.10
N ASP A 55 2.01 -0.46 4.04
CA ASP A 55 1.16 -1.54 4.54
C ASP A 55 0.89 -2.56 3.43
N LEU A 56 1.48 -3.74 3.55
CA LEU A 56 1.35 -4.81 2.56
C LEU A 56 -0.08 -5.39 2.52
N GLY A 57 -0.82 -5.34 3.63
CA GLY A 57 -2.21 -5.76 3.66
C GLY A 57 -3.13 -4.84 2.86
N LEU A 58 -2.89 -3.52 2.93
CA LEU A 58 -3.62 -2.56 2.09
C LEU A 58 -3.27 -2.73 0.60
N LEU A 59 -2.00 -2.89 0.25
CA LEU A 59 -1.59 -3.19 -1.13
C LEU A 59 -2.19 -4.50 -1.65
N TYR A 60 -2.30 -5.52 -0.81
CA TYR A 60 -2.98 -6.77 -1.15
C TYR A 60 -4.45 -6.57 -1.55
N ILE A 61 -5.20 -5.77 -0.78
CA ILE A 61 -6.60 -5.45 -1.10
C ILE A 61 -6.69 -4.71 -2.43
N ILE A 62 -5.81 -3.73 -2.65
CA ILE A 62 -5.72 -2.98 -3.92
C ILE A 62 -5.39 -3.92 -5.08
N ALA A 63 -4.53 -4.92 -4.87
CA ALA A 63 -4.18 -5.91 -5.89
C ALA A 63 -5.38 -6.79 -6.26
N LYS A 64 -6.16 -7.24 -5.26
CA LYS A 64 -7.38 -8.03 -5.48
C LYS A 64 -8.51 -7.24 -6.13
N CYS A 65 -8.48 -5.92 -6.00
CA CYS A 65 -9.30 -4.99 -6.77
C CYS A 65 -8.85 -4.84 -8.24
N GLY A 66 -7.69 -5.40 -8.61
CA GLY A 66 -7.15 -5.36 -9.97
C GLY A 66 -6.21 -4.18 -10.26
N HIS A 67 -5.91 -3.34 -9.27
CA HIS A 67 -5.20 -2.08 -9.47
C HIS A 67 -3.68 -2.22 -9.32
N LEU A 68 -3.09 -3.16 -10.07
CA LEU A 68 -1.64 -3.42 -10.01
C LEU A 68 -0.77 -2.25 -10.45
N ASP A 69 -1.27 -1.40 -11.36
CA ASP A 69 -0.49 -0.28 -11.86
C ASP A 69 -0.17 0.73 -10.75
N PHE A 70 -1.11 0.97 -9.83
CA PHE A 70 -0.85 1.79 -8.65
C PHE A 70 0.24 1.15 -7.79
N ILE A 71 0.17 -0.16 -7.54
CA ILE A 71 1.16 -0.87 -6.70
C ILE A 71 2.55 -0.79 -7.34
N ARG A 72 2.65 -0.99 -8.66
CA ARG A 72 3.92 -0.93 -9.39
C ARG A 72 4.55 0.45 -9.24
N ASP A 73 3.78 1.50 -9.45
CA ASP A 73 4.26 2.88 -9.31
C ASP A 73 4.56 3.22 -7.85
N TYR A 74 3.77 2.72 -6.91
CA TYR A 74 3.92 2.97 -5.48
C TYR A 74 5.14 2.24 -4.88
N LEU A 75 5.53 1.10 -5.43
CA LEU A 75 6.75 0.41 -5.03
C LEU A 75 7.98 0.90 -5.80
N ASP A 76 7.81 1.61 -6.92
CA ASP A 76 8.92 2.27 -7.62
C ASP A 76 9.45 3.47 -6.81
N MET A 77 10.57 3.24 -6.13
CA MET A 77 11.21 4.26 -5.30
C MET A 77 11.94 5.34 -6.10
N LYS A 78 11.97 5.27 -7.44
CA LYS A 78 12.34 6.42 -8.28
C LYS A 78 11.27 7.51 -8.21
N SER A 79 9.99 7.12 -8.15
CA SER A 79 8.85 8.02 -8.00
C SER A 79 8.72 8.52 -6.56
N SER A 80 8.66 9.83 -6.39
CA SER A 80 8.39 10.46 -5.09
C SER A 80 6.89 10.41 -4.78
N LEU A 81 6.52 10.65 -3.51
CA LEU A 81 5.10 10.78 -3.15
C LEU A 81 4.39 11.93 -3.88
N ARG A 82 5.13 12.96 -4.31
CA ARG A 82 4.57 14.03 -5.15
C ARG A 82 4.21 13.51 -6.54
N ASP A 83 5.02 12.61 -7.10
CA ASP A 83 4.77 12.01 -8.41
C ASP A 83 3.57 11.04 -8.34
N ILE A 84 3.48 10.24 -7.27
CA ILE A 84 2.31 9.40 -6.98
C ILE A 84 1.05 10.25 -6.88
N TYR A 85 1.11 11.34 -6.12
CA TYR A 85 -0.02 12.25 -5.97
C TYR A 85 -0.41 12.93 -7.27
N ALA A 86 0.56 13.35 -8.09
CA ALA A 86 0.28 13.95 -9.39
C ALA A 86 -0.46 12.97 -10.32
N LYS A 87 -0.16 11.66 -10.25
CA LYS A 87 -0.79 10.64 -11.09
C LYS A 87 -2.12 10.12 -10.55
N TYR A 88 -2.23 9.93 -9.23
CA TYR A 88 -3.36 9.22 -8.60
C TYR A 88 -4.21 10.08 -7.66
N GLY A 89 -3.81 11.34 -7.39
CA GLY A 89 -4.52 12.22 -6.45
C GLY A 89 -4.38 11.84 -4.97
N VAL A 90 -3.47 10.91 -4.65
CA VAL A 90 -3.27 10.33 -3.32
C VAL A 90 -1.77 10.14 -3.00
N TYR A 91 -1.44 10.10 -1.72
CA TYR A 91 -0.07 9.89 -1.24
C TYR A 91 0.19 8.49 -0.71
N THR A 92 -0.85 7.77 -0.29
CA THR A 92 -0.69 6.47 0.39
C THR A 92 -1.65 5.45 -0.18
N GLU A 93 -1.35 4.19 0.06
CA GLU A 93 -2.20 3.04 -0.19
C GLU A 93 -3.54 3.14 0.58
N LEU A 94 -3.54 3.70 1.80
CA LEU A 94 -4.79 3.95 2.54
C LEU A 94 -5.67 4.99 1.84
N GLU A 95 -5.08 6.11 1.39
CA GLU A 95 -5.82 7.11 0.63
C GLU A 95 -6.32 6.56 -0.70
N TYR A 96 -5.49 5.77 -1.41
CA TYR A 96 -5.87 5.10 -2.65
C TYR A 96 -7.07 4.17 -2.42
N LEU A 97 -6.99 3.32 -1.39
CA LEU A 97 -8.08 2.43 -1.04
C LEU A 97 -9.36 3.19 -0.69
N ALA A 98 -9.25 4.32 0.00
CA ALA A 98 -10.40 5.12 0.44
C ALA A 98 -11.17 5.78 -0.71
N ILE A 99 -10.47 6.20 -1.79
CA ILE A 99 -11.15 6.83 -2.94
C ILE A 99 -11.70 5.82 -3.95
N ASN A 100 -11.26 4.56 -3.89
CA ASN A 100 -11.73 3.51 -4.80
C ASN A 100 -12.83 2.67 -4.15
N ASP A 101 -14.09 3.03 -4.42
CA ASP A 101 -15.27 2.39 -3.81
C ASP A 101 -15.36 0.88 -4.09
N GLU A 102 -14.88 0.41 -5.24
CA GLU A 102 -14.84 -1.02 -5.56
C GLU A 102 -13.87 -1.77 -4.64
N CYS A 103 -12.69 -1.20 -4.40
CA CYS A 103 -11.70 -1.78 -3.51
C CYS A 103 -12.15 -1.72 -2.05
N ALA A 104 -12.81 -0.63 -1.64
CA ALA A 104 -13.35 -0.47 -0.29
C ALA A 104 -14.40 -1.54 0.06
N LYS A 105 -15.15 -2.06 -0.92
CA LYS A 105 -16.11 -3.17 -0.72
C LYS A 105 -15.43 -4.51 -0.38
N LEU A 106 -14.18 -4.71 -0.80
CA LEU A 106 -13.40 -5.92 -0.51
C LEU A 106 -12.81 -5.93 0.90
N VAL A 107 -12.82 -4.78 1.59
CA VAL A 107 -12.35 -4.68 2.96
C VAL A 107 -13.32 -5.42 3.86
N ASN A 108 -12.81 -6.31 4.71
CA ASN A 108 -13.60 -7.02 5.72
C ASN A 108 -13.34 -6.53 7.15
N ASP A 109 -12.21 -5.86 7.37
CA ASP A 109 -11.85 -5.27 8.65
C ASP A 109 -12.81 -4.13 9.03
N LEU A 110 -13.40 -4.22 10.23
CA LEU A 110 -14.44 -3.29 10.69
C LEU A 110 -13.89 -1.90 10.99
N ASP A 111 -12.69 -1.82 11.56
CA ASP A 111 -12.05 -0.55 11.90
C ASP A 111 -11.67 0.20 10.62
N LEU A 112 -11.09 -0.51 9.65
CA LEU A 112 -10.76 0.06 8.35
C LEU A 112 -12.04 0.53 7.63
N LYS A 113 -13.12 -0.25 7.61
CA LYS A 113 -14.41 0.19 7.06
C LYS A 113 -14.90 1.49 7.66
N TYR A 114 -14.72 1.67 8.97
CA TYR A 114 -15.13 2.90 9.65
C TYR A 114 -14.24 4.10 9.29
N VAL A 115 -12.95 3.86 9.06
CA VAL A 115 -11.96 4.91 8.76
C VAL A 115 -12.04 5.38 7.30
N LEU A 116 -12.28 4.49 6.33
CA LEU A 116 -12.21 4.81 4.90
C LEU A 116 -13.09 6.00 4.46
N PRO A 117 -14.37 6.12 4.88
CA PRO A 117 -15.20 7.28 4.50
C PRO A 117 -14.62 8.61 4.98
N ARG A 118 -14.00 8.61 6.17
CA ARG A 118 -13.37 9.80 6.74
C ARG A 118 -12.11 10.18 5.97
N VAL A 119 -11.29 9.19 5.60
CA VAL A 119 -10.11 9.40 4.75
C VAL A 119 -10.53 9.93 3.37
N LYS A 120 -11.53 9.32 2.73
CA LYS A 120 -12.08 9.76 1.44
C LYS A 120 -12.49 11.23 1.48
N SER A 121 -13.26 11.64 2.48
CA SER A 121 -13.69 13.04 2.62
C SER A 121 -12.50 14.02 2.76
N VAL A 122 -11.43 13.62 3.45
CA VAL A 122 -10.22 14.45 3.58
C VAL A 122 -9.50 14.58 2.23
N VAL A 123 -9.37 13.48 1.48
CA VAL A 123 -8.74 13.47 0.15
C VAL A 123 -9.53 14.33 -0.84
N GLU A 124 -10.86 14.19 -0.87
CA GLU A 124 -11.74 14.97 -1.75
C GLU A 124 -11.67 16.47 -1.44
N LYS A 125 -11.74 16.85 -0.16
CA LYS A 125 -11.58 18.25 0.26
C LYS A 125 -10.24 18.82 -0.20
N ARG A 126 -9.14 18.10 0.04
CA ARG A 126 -7.79 18.51 -0.40
C ARG A 126 -7.71 18.74 -1.90
N ASN A 127 -8.38 17.92 -2.70
CA ASN A 127 -8.34 18.02 -4.15
C ASN A 127 -9.29 19.11 -4.69
N SER A 128 -10.38 19.42 -3.97
CA SER A 128 -11.32 20.50 -4.33
C SER A 128 -10.84 21.92 -4.00
N SER A 129 -9.87 22.07 -3.08
CA SER A 129 -9.29 23.36 -2.71
C SER A 129 -8.16 23.82 -3.64
N ARG A 130 -8.13 23.30 -4.88
CA ARG A 130 -7.17 23.64 -5.94
C ARG A 130 -7.90 24.20 -7.13
#